data_AF-A0A2P2KX47-F1
#
_entry.id   AF-A0A2P2KX47-F1
#
_cell.length_a   1.000
_cell.length_b   1.000
_cell.length_c   1.000
_cell.angle_alpha   90.00
_cell.angle_beta   90.00
_cell.angle_gamma   90.00
#
_symmetry.space_group_name_H-M   'P 1'
#
loop_
_entity.id
_entity.type
_entity.pdbx_description
1 polymer ?
#
loop_
_entity_poly.entity_id
_entity_poly.type
_entity_poly.pdbx_seq_one_letter_code
_entity_poly.pdbx_strand_id
1 'polypeptide(L)' 'MDHAELTTEQVLKRDIPWETYMTTRLISGTDLQLLRRYDNRSEIYRAQLLDDVIQLLIST' A
#
# COMPACT_ATOMS: atom_id res chain seq x y z
N MET A 1 -22.01 1.12 9.56
CA MET A 1 -20.70 1.59 9.08
C MET A 1 -20.53 1.00 7.71
N ASP A 2 -20.82 1.79 6.68
CA ASP A 2 -20.63 1.43 5.29
C ASP A 2 -19.12 1.28 5.06
N HIS A 3 -18.62 0.05 5.19
CA HIS A 3 -17.30 -0.30 4.73
C HIS A 3 -17.34 -0.17 3.20
N ALA A 4 -17.00 1.02 2.70
CA ALA A 4 -16.79 1.20 1.27
C ALA A 4 -15.61 0.29 0.89
N GLU A 5 -15.93 -0.87 0.30
CA GLU A 5 -14.95 -1.76 -0.29
C GLU A 5 -14.20 -0.98 -1.36
N LEU A 6 -12.93 -0.70 -1.09
CA LEU A 6 -12.07 0.01 -2.01
C LEU A 6 -11.72 -0.92 -3.16
N THR A 7 -11.93 -0.48 -4.40
CA THR A 7 -11.50 -1.26 -5.56
C THR A 7 -9.98 -1.22 -5.71
N THR A 8 -9.40 -2.24 -6.35
CA THR A 8 -7.95 -2.29 -6.62
C THR A 8 -7.46 -1.04 -7.35
N GLU A 9 -8.22 -0.53 -8.31
CA GLU A 9 -7.91 0.71 -9.03
C GLU A 9 -7.90 1.93 -8.11
N GLN A 10 -8.81 2.00 -7.14
CA GLN A 10 -8.83 3.08 -6.16
C GLN A 10 -7.63 2.99 -5.23
N VAL A 11 -7.19 1.80 -4.84
CA VAL A 11 -6.01 1.62 -3.99
C VAL A 11 -4.73 2.04 -4.74
N LEU A 12 -4.57 1.63 -6.00
CA LEU A 12 -3.38 1.89 -6.80
C LEU A 12 -3.15 3.37 -7.16
N LYS A 13 -4.24 4.16 -7.19
CA LYS A 13 -4.21 5.59 -7.52
C LYS A 13 -4.09 6.49 -6.30
N ARG A 14 -4.02 5.94 -5.08
CA ARG A 14 -3.93 6.74 -3.86
C ARG A 14 -2.57 7.39 -3.76
N ASP A 15 -2.58 8.69 -3.55
CA ASP A 15 -1.43 9.40 -3.01
C ASP A 15 -1.32 9.05 -1.53
N ILE A 16 -0.24 8.38 -1.13
CA ILE A 16 -0.02 7.97 0.25
C ILE A 16 1.08 8.84 0.85
N PRO A 17 0.80 9.62 1.92
CA PRO A 17 1.76 10.55 2.49
C PRO A 17 2.74 9.81 3.43
N TRP A 18 3.62 8.99 2.85
CA TRP A 18 4.57 8.16 3.59
C TRP A 18 5.47 8.98 4.53
N GLU A 19 5.83 10.20 4.16
CA GLU A 19 6.60 11.12 5.01
C GLU A 19 5.87 11.47 6.30
N THR A 20 4.55 11.67 6.24
CA THR A 20 3.73 11.92 7.43
C THR A 20 3.79 10.74 8.39
N TYR A 21 3.77 9.50 7.89
CA TYR A 21 3.86 8.33 8.76
C TYR A 21 5.24 8.20 9.42
N MET A 22 6.31 8.62 8.75
CA MET A 22 7.63 8.68 9.37
C MET A 22 7.70 9.77 10.44
N THR A 23 7.18 10.97 10.17
CA THR A 23 7.23 12.09 11.14
C THR A 23 6.38 11.81 12.38
N THR A 24 5.28 11.07 12.24
CA THR A 24 4.46 10.59 13.37
C THR A 24 5.02 9.33 14.05
N ARG A 25 6.23 8.88 13.66
CA ARG A 25 6.92 7.68 14.18
C ARG A 25 6.14 6.36 14.02
N LEU A 26 5.28 6.26 13.00
CA LEU A 26 4.60 5.01 12.66
C LEU A 26 5.49 4.05 11.86
N ILE A 27 6.48 4.60 11.15
CA ILE A 27 7.45 3.85 10.35
C ILE A 27 8.87 4.42 10.55
N SER A 28 9.92 3.61 10.36
CA SER A 28 11.30 4.07 10.41
C SER A 28 11.74 4.74 9.09
N GLY A 29 12.88 5.44 9.12
CA GLY A 29 13.46 6.02 7.90
C GLY A 29 13.91 4.99 6.86
N THR A 30 14.23 3.77 7.29
CA THR A 30 14.52 2.65 6.39
C THR A 30 13.24 2.15 5.74
N ASP A 31 12.15 2.00 6.52
CA ASP A 31 10.85 1.59 6.01
C ASP A 31 10.32 2.61 4.98
N LEU A 32 10.49 3.91 5.23
CA LEU A 32 10.13 4.96 4.27
C LEU A 32 10.83 4.77 2.91
N GLN A 33 12.13 4.45 2.91
CA GLN A 33 12.87 4.24 1.66
C GLN A 33 12.36 3.01 0.89
N LEU A 34 12.02 1.93 1.60
CA LEU A 34 11.48 0.72 1.00
C LEU A 34 10.07 0.98 0.44
N LEU A 35 9.21 1.64 1.21
CA LEU A 35 7.85 2.01 0.82
C LEU A 35 7.83 2.92 -0.41
N ARG A 36 8.68 3.96 -0.45
CA ARG A 36 8.81 4.82 -1.65
C ARG A 36 9.30 4.05 -2.88
N ARG A 37 10.27 3.14 -2.71
CA ARG A 37 10.74 2.30 -3.83
C ARG A 37 9.65 1.38 -4.35
N TYR A 38 8.82 0.86 -3.45
CA TYR A 38 7.68 0.02 -3.79
C TYR A 38 6.59 0.82 -4.51
N ASP A 39 6.24 1.99 -3.97
CA ASP A 39 5.18 2.83 -4.52
C ASP A 39 5.53 3.38 -5.91
N ASN A 40 6.81 3.60 -6.19
CA ASN A 40 7.32 3.98 -7.51
C ASN A 40 7.42 2.81 -8.52
N ARG A 41 6.99 1.59 -8.16
CA ARG A 41 6.93 0.47 -9.11
C ARG A 41 5.74 0.62 -10.06
N SER A 42 5.77 -0.11 -11.18
CA SER A 42 4.67 -0.11 -12.14
C SER A 42 3.36 -0.54 -11.48
N GLU A 43 2.25 0.03 -11.96
CA GLU A 43 0.90 -0.30 -11.48
C GLU A 43 0.61 -1.80 -11.58
N ILE A 44 1.01 -2.46 -12.68
CA ILE A 44 0.86 -3.91 -12.88
C ILE A 44 1.53 -4.71 -11.77
N TYR A 45 2.75 -4.33 -11.37
CA TYR A 45 3.49 -5.02 -10.32
C TYR A 45 2.83 -4.82 -8.95
N ARG A 46 2.36 -3.59 -8.66
CA ARG A 46 1.63 -3.29 -7.42
C ARG A 46 0.30 -4.04 -7.36
N ALA A 47 -0.42 -4.14 -8.48
CA ALA A 47 -1.69 -4.85 -8.60
C ALA A 47 -1.54 -6.35 -8.31
N GLN A 48 -0.52 -7.00 -8.86
CA GLN A 48 -0.23 -8.42 -8.60
C GLN A 48 0.01 -8.69 -7.11
N LEU A 49 0.80 -7.83 -6.46
CA LEU A 49 1.08 -7.98 -5.03
C LEU A 49 -0.13 -7.70 -4.15
N LEU A 50 -0.99 -6.75 -4.55
CA LEU A 50 -2.27 -6.53 -3.88
C LEU A 50 -3.17 -7.77 -3.97
N ASP A 51 -3.24 -8.39 -5.15
CA ASP A 51 -3.99 -9.63 -5.35
C ASP A 51 -3.43 -10.76 -4.47
N ASP A 52 -2.10 -10.98 -4.48
CA ASP A 52 -1.44 -12.00 -3.65
C ASP A 52 -1.67 -11.79 -2.14
N VAL A 53 -1.57 -10.55 -1.66
CA VAL A 53 -1.79 -10.23 -0.24
C VAL A 53 -3.26 -10.42 0.15
N ILE A 54 -4.20 -10.03 -0.72
CA ILE A 54 -5.62 -10.27 -0.50
C ILE A 54 -5.91 -11.78 -0.45
N GLN A 55 -5.33 -12.57 -1.36
CA GLN A 55 -5.47 -14.04 -1.38
C GLN A 55 -4.93 -14.70 -0.10
N LEU A 56 -3.83 -14.18 0.45
CA LEU A 56 -3.25 -14.71 1.70
C LEU A 56 -4.13 -14.38 2.92
N LEU A 57 -4.72 -13.18 2.97
CA LEU A 57 -5.59 -12.74 4.06
C LEU A 57 -6.92 -13.50 4.11
N ILE A 58 -7.47 -13.91 2.97
CA ILE A 58 -8.71 -14.72 2.93
C ILE A 58 -8.47 -16.20 3.24
N SER A 59 -7.21 -16.65 3.21
CA SER A 59 -6.83 -18.06 3.43
C SER A 59 -6.42 -18.37 4.88
N THR A 60 -6.45 -17.38 5.78
CA THR A 60 -6.07 -17.47 7.20
C THR A 60 -7.28 -17.30 8.10
#